data_AF-A0A7X4KPG8-F1
#
_entry.id   AF-A0A7X4KPG8-F1
#
_cell.length_a   1.000
_cell.length_b   1.000
_cell.length_c   1.000
_cell.angle_alpha   90.00
_cell.angle_beta   90.00
_cell.angle_gamma   90.00
#
_symmetry.space_group_name_H-M   'P 1'
#
loop_
_entity.id
_entity.type
_entity.pdbx_description
1 polymer ?
#
loop_
_entity_poly.entity_id
_entity_poly.type
_entity_poly.pdbx_seq_one_letter_code
_entity_poly.pdbx_strand_id
1 'polypeptide(L)'
;MRVQYFLEGKVKVWVAKRRQSGVLLDHPVPLWDGSEPCELLVLNVTDQGQRRPGKVARLYPLGAQRVIGELLAPKLVWFKSWQLVISGVETVVSDKGRRRVAQTWICRLAVPRGVTRFRAVHMFDYGVELERRMLADRFARNTSGRLVVDSMLSPIFGRSTTYGAIGERDGAADSMEFPLLECGLDWMSSDRFTLSGFELKQRCLESPLTLLQQGWICKFDLEQALEFDEARAGREAFPQH
;
A
#
# COMPACT_ATOMS: atom_id res chain seq x y z
N MET A 1 -11.23 -3.22 -18.99
CA MET A 1 -10.55 -4.53 -18.93
C MET A 1 -9.69 -4.52 -17.67
N ARG A 2 -10.06 -5.22 -16.58
CA ARG A 2 -9.28 -5.19 -15.33
C ARG A 2 -8.02 -6.03 -15.51
N VAL A 3 -6.86 -5.37 -15.44
CA VAL A 3 -5.55 -6.00 -15.56
C VAL A 3 -5.34 -6.93 -14.35
N GLN A 4 -5.25 -8.24 -14.60
CA GLN A 4 -4.69 -9.19 -13.65
C GLN A 4 -3.17 -9.01 -13.63
N TYR A 5 -2.65 -8.46 -12.54
CA TYR A 5 -1.22 -8.49 -12.27
C TYR A 5 -0.83 -9.95 -12.02
N PHE A 6 0.03 -10.52 -12.86
CA PHE A 6 0.61 -11.83 -12.64
C PHE A 6 1.32 -11.83 -11.27
N LEU A 7 0.92 -12.80 -10.44
CA LEU A 7 1.25 -12.94 -9.03
C LEU A 7 2.65 -13.54 -8.86
N GLU A 8 3.67 -12.70 -8.72
CA GLU A 8 4.93 -13.16 -8.16
C GLU A 8 5.31 -12.31 -6.95
N GLY A 9 5.10 -12.91 -5.77
CA GLY A 9 5.55 -12.42 -4.49
C GLY A 9 4.49 -11.69 -3.65
N LYS A 10 4.60 -11.88 -2.34
CA LYS A 10 3.73 -11.27 -1.31
C LYS A 10 4.61 -10.37 -0.43
N VAL A 11 4.08 -9.24 0.04
CA VAL A 11 4.87 -8.31 0.86
C VAL A 11 5.10 -8.91 2.24
N LYS A 12 6.33 -8.84 2.72
CA LYS A 12 6.66 -9.33 4.06
C LYS A 12 6.25 -8.29 5.11
N VAL A 13 5.50 -8.71 6.13
CA VAL A 13 4.95 -7.84 7.17
C VAL A 13 4.91 -8.52 8.54
N TRP A 14 5.12 -7.74 9.61
CA TRP A 14 4.66 -8.11 10.94
C TRP A 14 3.26 -7.54 11.13
N VAL A 15 2.34 -8.32 11.68
CA VAL A 15 0.94 -7.91 11.82
C VAL A 15 0.45 -8.12 13.24
N ALA A 16 -0.17 -7.08 13.78
CA ALA A 16 -0.97 -7.13 14.99
C ALA A 16 -2.43 -6.77 14.68
N LYS A 17 -3.37 -7.35 15.41
CA LYS A 17 -4.80 -7.05 15.32
C LYS A 17 -5.25 -6.19 16.49
N ARG A 18 -6.25 -5.34 16.26
CA ARG A 18 -6.88 -4.52 17.32
C ARG A 18 -8.18 -5.10 17.86
N ARG A 19 -8.70 -6.16 17.23
CA ARG A 19 -9.93 -6.81 17.68
C ARG A 19 -9.75 -8.33 17.74
N GLN A 20 -10.45 -8.98 18.67
CA GLN A 20 -10.62 -10.42 18.68
C GLN A 20 -12.11 -10.70 18.52
N SER A 21 -12.49 -11.32 17.41
CA SER A 21 -13.89 -11.63 17.12
C SER A 21 -14.84 -10.41 17.20
N GLY A 22 -14.34 -9.24 16.79
CA GLY A 22 -15.07 -7.96 16.83
C GLY A 22 -14.94 -7.18 18.13
N VAL A 23 -14.46 -7.79 19.22
CA VAL A 23 -14.23 -7.13 20.50
C VAL A 23 -12.94 -6.32 20.43
N LEU A 24 -12.98 -5.05 20.84
CA LEU A 24 -11.79 -4.20 20.92
C LEU A 24 -10.82 -4.73 21.99
N LEU A 25 -9.55 -4.84 21.61
CA LEU A 25 -8.47 -5.23 22.53
C LEU A 25 -7.89 -3.98 23.20
N ASP A 26 -7.37 -4.11 24.42
CA ASP A 26 -6.72 -2.99 25.13
C ASP A 26 -5.44 -2.54 24.41
N HIS A 27 -4.68 -3.49 23.88
CA HIS A 27 -3.47 -3.26 23.09
C HIS A 27 -3.49 -4.11 21.80
N PRO A 28 -2.71 -3.76 20.76
CA PRO A 28 -2.54 -4.62 19.60
C PRO A 28 -1.93 -5.96 20.01
N VAL A 29 -2.49 -7.06 19.51
CA VAL A 29 -1.96 -8.41 19.75
C VAL A 29 -1.44 -8.98 18.43
N PRO A 30 -0.24 -9.60 18.38
CA PRO A 30 0.25 -10.26 17.18
C PRO A 30 -0.79 -11.22 16.58
N LEU A 31 -0.96 -11.17 15.26
CA LEU A 31 -1.81 -12.14 14.55
C LEU A 31 -1.06 -13.46 14.32
N TRP A 32 0.27 -13.39 14.33
CA TRP A 32 1.18 -14.48 14.10
C TRP A 32 2.27 -14.47 15.18
N ASP A 33 2.45 -15.61 15.84
CA ASP A 33 3.40 -15.77 16.94
C ASP A 33 4.78 -16.26 16.46
N GLY A 34 4.98 -16.41 15.14
CA GLY A 34 6.28 -16.81 14.60
C GLY A 34 7.31 -15.68 14.69
N SER A 35 8.59 -16.08 14.74
CA SER A 35 9.73 -15.15 14.76
C SER A 35 9.96 -14.41 13.44
N GLU A 36 9.36 -14.90 12.35
CA GLU A 36 9.50 -14.38 10.99
C GLU A 36 8.27 -13.55 10.55
N PRO A 37 8.45 -12.58 9.64
CA PRO A 37 7.32 -11.84 9.07
C PRO A 37 6.39 -12.78 8.27
N CYS A 38 5.11 -12.45 8.27
CA CYS A 38 4.12 -13.04 7.39
C CYS A 38 4.19 -12.43 6.00
N GLU A 39 3.50 -13.05 5.06
CA GLU A 39 3.26 -12.54 3.73
C GLU A 39 1.84 -11.97 3.61
N LEU A 40 1.72 -10.69 3.25
CA LEU A 40 0.45 -10.01 2.99
C LEU A 40 0.21 -9.87 1.48
N LEU A 41 -1.02 -10.12 1.07
CA LEU A 41 -1.48 -9.97 -0.31
C LEU A 41 -2.83 -9.24 -0.31
N VAL A 42 -2.95 -8.18 -1.12
CA VAL A 42 -4.23 -7.50 -1.36
C VAL A 42 -4.59 -7.66 -2.83
N LEU A 43 -5.75 -8.26 -3.09
CA LEU A 43 -6.19 -8.55 -4.45
C LEU A 43 -7.71 -8.48 -4.59
N ASN A 44 -8.17 -8.44 -5.83
CA ASN A 44 -9.56 -8.71 -6.17
C ASN A 44 -9.74 -10.21 -6.37
N VAL A 45 -10.63 -10.83 -5.60
CA VAL A 45 -11.05 -12.22 -5.79
C VAL A 45 -12.41 -12.28 -6.45
N THR A 46 -12.57 -13.27 -7.31
CA THR A 46 -13.83 -13.63 -7.96
C THR A 46 -14.30 -14.97 -7.39
N ASP A 47 -14.45 -15.09 -6.07
CA ASP A 47 -14.66 -16.42 -5.48
C ASP A 47 -16.14 -16.77 -5.29
N GLN A 48 -16.51 -17.94 -5.84
CA GLN A 48 -17.51 -18.89 -5.33
C GLN A 48 -18.96 -18.40 -5.13
N GLY A 49 -19.65 -18.07 -6.23
CA GLY A 49 -21.13 -17.91 -6.24
C GLY A 49 -21.65 -16.51 -5.94
N GLN A 50 -20.78 -15.55 -5.64
CA GLN A 50 -21.11 -14.12 -5.61
C GLN A 50 -20.98 -13.53 -7.02
N ARG A 51 -22.01 -12.82 -7.50
CA ARG A 51 -22.04 -12.21 -8.85
C ARG A 51 -21.00 -11.09 -9.07
N ARG A 52 -20.30 -10.62 -8.03
CA ARG A 52 -19.40 -9.45 -8.12
C ARG A 52 -18.04 -9.73 -7.49
N PRO A 53 -16.92 -9.36 -8.16
CA PRO A 53 -15.58 -9.43 -7.59
C PRO A 53 -15.48 -8.62 -6.29
N GLY A 54 -14.83 -9.18 -5.26
CA GLY A 54 -14.59 -8.52 -3.98
C GLY A 54 -13.10 -8.33 -3.71
N LYS A 55 -12.71 -7.20 -3.11
CA LYS A 55 -11.34 -6.98 -2.65
C LYS A 55 -11.13 -7.69 -1.31
N VAL A 56 -10.00 -8.39 -1.17
CA VAL A 56 -9.61 -9.07 0.07
C VAL A 56 -8.15 -8.81 0.39
N ALA A 57 -7.82 -8.80 1.68
CA ALA A 57 -6.45 -8.86 2.17
C ALA A 57 -6.24 -10.21 2.87
N ARG A 58 -5.19 -10.94 2.50
CA ARG A 58 -4.88 -12.26 3.05
C ARG A 58 -3.47 -12.27 3.62
N LEU A 59 -3.32 -12.95 4.76
CA LEU A 59 -2.05 -13.22 5.41
C LEU A 59 -1.70 -14.69 5.28
N TYR A 60 -0.43 -14.95 5.00
CA TYR A 60 0.16 -16.27 4.88
C TYR A 60 1.40 -16.35 5.76
N PRO A 61 1.70 -17.49 6.39
CA PRO A 61 3.05 -17.77 6.85
C PRO A 61 4.02 -17.68 5.67
N LEU A 62 5.29 -17.36 5.94
CA LEU A 62 6.31 -17.21 4.92
C LEU A 62 6.42 -18.49 4.05
N GLY A 63 6.33 -18.35 2.72
CA GLY A 63 6.41 -19.48 1.78
C GLY A 63 5.18 -20.42 1.78
N ALA A 64 4.19 -20.20 2.64
CA ALA A 64 3.03 -21.06 2.76
C ALA A 64 1.87 -20.61 1.84
N GLN A 65 0.99 -21.55 1.53
CA GLN A 65 -0.25 -21.30 0.78
C GLN A 65 -1.49 -21.23 1.68
N ARG A 66 -1.36 -21.60 2.95
CA ARG A 66 -2.46 -21.55 3.92
C ARG A 66 -2.66 -20.12 4.42
N VAL A 67 -3.89 -19.62 4.29
CA VAL A 67 -4.30 -18.33 4.85
C VAL A 67 -4.43 -18.45 6.37
N ILE A 68 -3.78 -17.54 7.11
CA ILE A 68 -3.87 -17.42 8.58
C ILE A 68 -4.72 -16.22 9.03
N GLY A 69 -5.01 -15.30 8.12
CA GLY A 69 -5.93 -14.19 8.36
C GLY A 69 -6.49 -13.66 7.06
N GLU A 70 -7.77 -13.28 7.06
CA GLU A 70 -8.44 -12.68 5.90
C GLU A 70 -9.29 -11.48 6.33
N LEU A 71 -9.15 -10.36 5.61
CA LEU A 71 -10.05 -9.22 5.67
C LEU A 71 -10.80 -9.08 4.35
N LEU A 72 -12.12 -9.01 4.46
CA LEU A 72 -13.01 -8.66 3.37
C LEU A 72 -13.14 -7.14 3.28
N ALA A 73 -13.23 -6.62 2.06
CA ALA A 73 -13.32 -5.18 1.76
C ALA A 73 -12.28 -4.34 2.51
N PRO A 74 -10.97 -4.68 2.39
CA PRO A 74 -9.91 -3.98 3.09
C PRO A 74 -9.84 -2.52 2.63
N LYS A 75 -9.63 -1.62 3.59
CA LYS A 75 -9.42 -0.19 3.41
C LYS A 75 -8.10 0.20 4.05
N LEU A 76 -7.24 0.87 3.28
CA LEU A 76 -6.07 1.52 3.84
C LEU A 76 -6.53 2.76 4.60
N VAL A 77 -6.26 2.81 5.90
CA VAL A 77 -6.69 3.91 6.78
C VAL A 77 -5.54 4.87 7.05
N TRP A 78 -4.33 4.33 7.12
CA TRP A 78 -3.14 5.08 7.47
C TRP A 78 -1.89 4.39 6.92
N PHE A 79 -0.90 5.17 6.53
CA PHE A 79 0.43 4.72 6.14
C PHE A 79 1.45 5.79 6.53
N LYS A 80 2.48 5.44 7.31
CA LYS A 80 3.62 6.32 7.57
C LYS A 80 4.78 5.48 8.10
N SER A 81 6.02 5.87 7.79
CA SER A 81 7.23 5.26 8.37
C SER A 81 7.24 3.72 8.28
N TRP A 82 6.90 3.19 7.09
CA TRP A 82 6.84 1.74 6.80
C TRP A 82 5.79 0.96 7.60
N GLN A 83 4.90 1.66 8.28
CA GLN A 83 3.75 1.08 8.95
C GLN A 83 2.49 1.46 8.19
N LEU A 84 1.54 0.54 8.15
CA LEU A 84 0.26 0.73 7.50
C LEU A 84 -0.85 0.09 8.32
N VAL A 85 -2.04 0.69 8.26
CA VAL A 85 -3.23 0.21 8.97
C VAL A 85 -4.29 -0.16 7.93
N ILE A 86 -4.70 -1.43 7.94
CA ILE A 86 -5.78 -1.93 7.10
C ILE A 86 -6.97 -2.24 7.98
N SER A 87 -8.11 -1.65 7.66
CA SER A 87 -9.39 -1.97 8.29
C SER A 87 -10.26 -2.78 7.32
N GLY A 88 -11.07 -3.69 7.85
CA GLY A 88 -11.97 -4.51 7.03
C GLY A 88 -12.91 -5.35 7.87
N VAL A 89 -13.44 -6.39 7.24
CA VAL A 89 -14.38 -7.32 7.86
C VAL A 89 -13.75 -8.70 7.96
N GLU A 90 -13.72 -9.26 9.16
CA GLU A 90 -13.32 -10.64 9.42
C GLU A 90 -14.56 -11.53 9.53
N THR A 91 -14.49 -12.76 9.03
CA THR A 91 -15.54 -13.76 9.22
C THR A 91 -15.14 -14.69 10.36
N VAL A 92 -15.93 -14.72 11.41
CA VAL A 92 -15.70 -15.54 12.60
C VAL A 92 -16.72 -16.68 12.60
N VAL A 93 -16.23 -17.90 12.72
CA VAL A 93 -17.07 -19.10 12.89
C VAL A 93 -17.37 -19.28 14.37
N SER A 94 -18.62 -19.59 14.69
CA SER A 94 -19.11 -19.90 16.03
C SER A 94 -20.16 -21.01 15.94
N ASP A 95 -20.58 -21.54 17.09
CA ASP A 95 -21.62 -22.58 17.18
C ASP A 95 -22.96 -22.14 16.55
N LYS A 96 -23.22 -20.82 16.53
CA LYS A 96 -24.41 -20.21 15.90
C LYS A 96 -24.23 -19.91 14.40
N GLY A 97 -23.14 -20.36 13.80
CA GLY A 97 -22.79 -20.12 12.40
C GLY A 97 -21.73 -19.04 12.22
N ARG A 98 -21.69 -18.44 11.02
CA ARG A 98 -20.69 -17.44 10.62
C ARG A 98 -21.20 -16.03 10.91
N ARG A 99 -20.40 -15.24 11.62
CA ARG A 99 -20.64 -13.81 11.83
C ARG A 99 -19.56 -12.96 11.18
N ARG A 100 -19.93 -11.76 10.73
CA ARG A 100 -19.03 -10.78 10.14
C ARG A 100 -18.77 -9.68 11.15
N VAL A 101 -17.51 -9.41 11.44
CA VAL A 101 -17.10 -8.46 12.49
C VAL A 101 -16.08 -7.48 11.94
N ALA A 102 -16.07 -6.26 12.46
CA ALA A 102 -15.04 -5.28 12.13
C ALA A 102 -13.69 -5.76 12.66
N GLN A 103 -12.63 -5.52 11.89
CA GLN A 103 -11.26 -5.85 12.25
C GLN A 103 -10.29 -4.79 11.72
N THR A 104 -9.18 -4.59 12.43
CA THR A 104 -8.11 -3.70 12.02
C THR A 104 -6.77 -4.38 12.23
N TRP A 105 -5.97 -4.43 11.17
CA TRP A 105 -4.59 -4.91 11.18
C TRP A 105 -3.64 -3.72 11.17
N ILE A 106 -2.69 -3.72 12.10
CA ILE A 106 -1.54 -2.83 12.16
C ILE A 106 -0.37 -3.63 11.61
N CYS A 107 0.13 -3.20 10.45
CA CYS A 107 1.15 -3.89 9.71
C CYS A 107 2.43 -3.07 9.70
N ARG A 108 3.57 -3.69 10.00
CA ARG A 108 4.90 -3.11 9.78
C ARG A 108 5.53 -3.83 8.59
N LEU A 109 5.93 -3.08 7.55
CA LEU A 109 6.61 -3.65 6.39
C LEU A 109 8.01 -4.15 6.78
N ALA A 110 8.37 -5.33 6.27
CA ALA A 110 9.75 -5.81 6.26
C ALA A 110 10.47 -5.20 5.06
N VAL A 111 11.03 -4.01 5.30
CA VAL A 111 11.70 -3.20 4.30
C VAL A 111 13.09 -3.79 4.00
N PRO A 112 13.47 -3.97 2.72
CA PRO A 112 14.82 -4.38 2.35
C PRO A 112 15.89 -3.42 2.89
N ARG A 113 17.10 -3.94 3.15
CA ARG A 113 18.23 -3.10 3.57
C ARG A 113 18.54 -2.04 2.50
N GLY A 114 18.89 -0.83 2.95
CA GLY A 114 19.23 0.29 2.07
C GLY A 114 18.04 1.10 1.53
N VAL A 115 16.80 0.63 1.71
CA VAL A 115 15.62 1.39 1.30
C VAL A 115 15.30 2.48 2.32
N THR A 116 15.25 3.73 1.86
CA THR A 116 14.94 4.90 2.69
C THR A 116 13.68 5.64 2.25
N ARG A 117 13.17 5.36 1.04
CA ARG A 117 12.03 6.05 0.44
C ARG A 117 11.28 5.16 -0.54
N PHE A 118 10.12 5.63 -0.98
CA PHE A 118 9.35 5.04 -2.07
C PHE A 118 9.60 5.79 -3.37
N ARG A 119 9.43 5.09 -4.48
CA ARG A 119 9.24 5.66 -5.81
C ARG A 119 7.81 5.36 -6.25
N ALA A 120 7.06 6.41 -6.58
CA ALA A 120 5.71 6.34 -7.11
C ALA A 120 5.74 6.65 -8.61
N VAL A 121 5.31 5.67 -9.42
CA VAL A 121 5.06 5.85 -10.85
C VAL A 121 3.60 6.22 -11.04
N HIS A 122 3.33 7.38 -11.65
CA HIS A 122 1.97 7.85 -11.90
C HIS A 122 1.32 7.02 -13.01
N MET A 123 0.08 6.57 -12.77
CA MET A 123 -0.66 5.68 -13.66
C MET A 123 -1.60 6.41 -14.61
N PHE A 124 -1.81 7.70 -14.41
CA PHE A 124 -2.75 8.50 -15.18
C PHE A 124 -2.10 9.80 -15.62
N ASP A 125 -2.53 10.32 -16.76
CA ASP A 125 -2.25 11.66 -17.22
C ASP A 125 -3.57 12.42 -17.41
N TYR A 126 -3.78 13.47 -16.62
CA TYR A 126 -5.05 14.24 -16.58
C TYR A 126 -6.34 13.38 -16.60
N GLY A 127 -6.39 12.30 -15.83
CA GLY A 127 -7.57 11.42 -15.73
C GLY A 127 -7.60 10.28 -16.74
N VAL A 128 -6.66 10.24 -17.68
CA VAL A 128 -6.53 9.16 -18.68
C VAL A 128 -5.53 8.12 -18.17
N GLU A 129 -5.97 6.87 -18.05
CA GLU A 129 -5.11 5.76 -17.64
C GLU A 129 -4.01 5.53 -18.69
N LEU A 130 -2.76 5.48 -18.24
CA LEU A 130 -1.61 5.22 -19.10
C LEU A 130 -1.52 3.73 -19.44
N GLU A 131 -1.17 3.44 -20.69
CA GLU A 131 -0.90 2.06 -21.11
C GLU A 131 0.31 1.49 -20.36
N ARG A 132 0.28 0.18 -20.09
CA ARG A 132 1.32 -0.51 -19.31
C ARG A 132 2.74 -0.29 -19.84
N ARG A 133 2.91 -0.22 -21.17
CA ARG A 133 4.22 0.04 -21.80
C ARG A 133 4.80 1.43 -21.47
N MET A 134 3.95 2.39 -21.14
CA MET A 134 4.35 3.77 -20.78
C MET A 134 4.83 3.88 -19.33
N LEU A 135 4.47 2.91 -18.47
CA LEU A 135 4.85 2.88 -17.05
C LEU A 135 6.31 2.42 -16.81
N ALA A 136 7.04 2.06 -17.86
CA ALA A 136 8.40 1.50 -17.81
C ALA A 136 9.50 2.56 -18.06
N ASP A 137 9.51 3.66 -17.30
CA ASP A 137 10.70 4.51 -17.06
C ASP A 137 11.07 5.68 -17.99
N ARG A 138 10.21 6.19 -18.90
CA ARG A 138 10.48 7.50 -19.54
C ARG A 138 9.29 8.43 -19.77
N PHE A 139 8.09 7.87 -19.89
CA PHE A 139 6.90 8.64 -20.25
C PHE A 139 6.00 8.93 -19.05
N ALA A 140 6.01 8.05 -18.04
CA ALA A 140 5.25 8.26 -16.82
C ALA A 140 5.99 9.23 -15.89
N ARG A 141 5.23 10.18 -15.32
CA ARG A 141 5.72 11.02 -14.24
C ARG A 141 6.06 10.13 -13.05
N ASN A 142 7.23 10.38 -12.46
CA ASN A 142 7.69 9.68 -11.26
C ASN A 142 7.85 10.68 -10.12
N THR A 143 7.65 10.22 -8.89
CA THR A 143 7.93 10.99 -7.68
C THR A 143 8.56 10.07 -6.65
N SER A 144 9.65 10.51 -6.03
CA SER A 144 10.30 9.76 -4.95
C SER A 144 10.18 10.51 -3.63
N GLY A 145 10.04 9.76 -2.53
CA GLY A 145 9.91 10.35 -1.20
C GLY A 145 9.31 9.39 -0.17
N ARG A 146 9.05 9.91 1.02
CA ARG A 146 8.31 9.22 2.06
C ARG A 146 6.83 9.21 1.67
N LEU A 147 6.24 8.02 1.66
CA LEU A 147 4.82 7.85 1.43
C LEU A 147 4.07 8.08 2.75
N VAL A 148 3.05 8.92 2.70
CA VAL A 148 2.08 9.14 3.78
C VAL A 148 0.69 8.87 3.23
N VAL A 149 -0.11 8.12 3.98
CA VAL A 149 -1.56 8.06 3.82
C VAL A 149 -2.17 8.40 5.17
N ASP A 150 -3.05 9.37 5.22
CA ASP A 150 -3.72 9.78 6.45
C ASP A 150 -5.15 10.24 6.16
N SER A 151 -5.92 10.54 7.20
CA SER A 151 -7.28 11.05 7.08
C SER A 151 -7.35 12.54 7.37
N MET A 152 -8.13 13.27 6.59
CA MET A 152 -8.40 14.70 6.82
C MET A 152 -9.85 15.03 6.47
N LEU A 153 -10.39 16.08 7.08
CA LEU A 153 -11.66 16.66 6.64
C LEU A 153 -11.42 17.38 5.30
N SER A 154 -11.96 16.85 4.21
CA SER A 154 -11.79 17.46 2.89
C SER A 154 -12.92 18.47 2.63
N PRO A 155 -12.60 19.75 2.35
CA PRO A 155 -13.61 20.71 1.93
C PRO A 155 -14.17 20.38 0.55
N ILE A 156 -13.39 19.70 -0.30
CA ILE A 156 -13.79 19.30 -1.66
C ILE A 156 -14.94 18.30 -1.62
N PHE A 157 -14.89 17.33 -0.70
CA PHE A 157 -15.91 16.30 -0.56
C PHE A 157 -16.92 16.56 0.58
N GLY A 158 -16.68 17.58 1.41
CA GLY A 158 -17.49 17.88 2.59
C GLY A 158 -17.49 16.77 3.66
N ARG A 159 -16.47 15.90 3.67
CA ARG A 159 -16.37 14.75 4.59
C ARG A 159 -14.93 14.38 4.93
N SER A 160 -14.76 13.62 6.00
CA SER A 160 -13.48 12.97 6.29
C SER A 160 -13.14 11.98 5.19
N THR A 161 -11.92 12.09 4.65
CA THR A 161 -11.42 11.27 3.56
C THR A 161 -9.95 10.93 3.78
N THR A 162 -9.49 9.84 3.19
CA THR A 162 -8.07 9.53 3.13
C THR A 162 -7.39 10.37 2.06
N TYR A 163 -6.18 10.82 2.33
CA TYR A 163 -5.30 11.38 1.32
C TYR A 163 -3.98 10.61 1.31
N GLY A 164 -3.39 10.47 0.14
CA GLY A 164 -2.05 9.94 -0.07
C GLY A 164 -1.12 11.04 -0.55
N ALA A 165 0.12 11.03 -0.11
CA ALA A 165 1.14 11.97 -0.55
C ALA A 165 2.52 11.31 -0.52
N ILE A 166 3.40 11.76 -1.42
CA ILE A 166 4.79 11.33 -1.46
C ILE A 166 5.70 12.57 -1.55
N GLY A 167 6.67 12.68 -0.65
CA GLY A 167 7.56 13.85 -0.60
C GLY A 167 8.71 13.70 0.38
N GLU A 168 9.57 14.72 0.49
CA GLU A 168 10.77 14.66 1.33
C GLU A 168 10.50 14.74 2.84
N ARG A 169 9.40 15.40 3.23
CA ARG A 169 9.03 15.64 4.64
C ARG A 169 7.79 14.86 5.05
N ASP A 170 7.78 14.44 6.32
CA ASP A 170 6.64 13.78 6.96
C ASP A 170 5.55 14.81 7.34
N GLY A 171 4.54 15.03 6.50
CA GLY A 171 3.51 16.05 6.74
C GLY A 171 4.02 17.47 6.47
N ALA A 172 3.23 18.44 6.00
CA ALA A 172 1.83 18.70 6.25
C ALA A 172 1.00 18.77 4.97
N ALA A 173 -0.30 18.46 5.08
CA ALA A 173 -1.29 18.56 4.01
C ALA A 173 -1.25 19.91 3.26
N ASP A 174 -0.80 20.98 3.92
CA ASP A 174 -0.71 22.35 3.38
C ASP A 174 0.49 22.57 2.45
N SER A 175 1.52 21.73 2.53
CA SER A 175 2.75 21.84 1.72
C SER A 175 2.80 20.87 0.54
N MET A 176 1.74 20.08 0.36
CA MET A 176 1.74 18.97 -0.58
C MET A 176 1.16 19.40 -1.91
N GLU A 177 2.04 19.63 -2.87
CA GLU A 177 1.68 19.68 -4.28
C GLU A 177 1.02 18.34 -4.66
N PHE A 178 -0.30 18.36 -4.81
CA PHE A 178 -1.12 17.31 -5.44
C PHE A 178 -1.31 16.00 -4.64
N PRO A 179 -2.01 16.02 -3.50
CA PRO A 179 -2.37 14.80 -2.79
C PRO A 179 -3.38 13.96 -3.58
N LEU A 180 -3.26 12.63 -3.46
CA LEU A 180 -4.25 11.67 -3.94
C LEU A 180 -5.38 11.58 -2.91
N LEU A 181 -6.53 12.18 -3.18
CA LEU A 181 -7.70 12.18 -2.31
C LEU A 181 -8.54 10.92 -2.47
N GLU A 182 -9.27 10.52 -1.42
CA GLU A 182 -9.91 9.20 -1.33
C GLU A 182 -8.92 8.05 -1.62
N CYS A 183 -7.69 8.21 -1.13
CA CYS A 183 -6.60 7.27 -1.36
C CYS A 183 -6.96 5.87 -0.86
N GLY A 184 -7.04 4.92 -1.79
CA GLY A 184 -7.33 3.51 -1.53
C GLY A 184 -6.19 2.60 -1.97
N LEU A 185 -5.96 1.53 -1.21
CA LEU A 185 -5.07 0.43 -1.60
C LEU A 185 -5.81 -0.52 -2.54
N ASP A 186 -5.37 -0.60 -3.79
CA ASP A 186 -6.02 -1.45 -4.80
C ASP A 186 -5.42 -2.84 -4.90
N TRP A 187 -4.11 -2.91 -4.79
CA TRP A 187 -3.37 -4.14 -4.93
C TRP A 187 -2.03 -4.02 -4.21
N MET A 188 -1.50 -5.13 -3.71
CA MET A 188 -0.23 -5.17 -2.98
C MET A 188 0.45 -6.52 -3.20
N SER A 189 1.75 -6.50 -3.51
CA SER A 189 2.62 -7.66 -3.74
C SER A 189 3.99 -7.45 -3.09
N SER A 190 4.94 -8.36 -3.31
CA SER A 190 6.28 -8.40 -2.70
C SER A 190 7.04 -7.07 -2.67
N ASP A 191 7.13 -6.39 -3.81
CA ASP A 191 8.01 -5.23 -4.00
C ASP A 191 7.24 -3.94 -4.32
N ARG A 192 5.93 -4.04 -4.55
CA ARG A 192 5.12 -2.94 -5.05
C ARG A 192 3.65 -3.04 -4.66
N PHE A 193 2.99 -1.89 -4.63
CA PHE A 193 1.55 -1.79 -4.41
C PHE A 193 0.97 -0.61 -5.19
N THR A 194 -0.34 -0.66 -5.39
CA THR A 194 -1.08 0.37 -6.13
C THR A 194 -1.98 1.14 -5.19
N LEU A 195 -1.85 2.46 -5.23
CA LEU A 195 -2.78 3.41 -4.63
C LEU A 195 -3.61 4.06 -5.74
N SER A 196 -4.89 4.27 -5.49
CA SER A 196 -5.78 5.00 -6.39
C SER A 196 -6.62 6.02 -5.63
N GLY A 197 -7.14 7.00 -6.35
CA GLY A 197 -7.95 8.07 -5.78
C GLY A 197 -8.16 9.18 -6.80
N PHE A 198 -8.32 10.40 -6.32
CA PHE A 198 -8.56 11.58 -7.12
C PHE A 198 -7.53 12.66 -6.86
N GLU A 199 -7.15 13.41 -7.89
CA GLU A 199 -6.33 14.60 -7.75
C GLU A 199 -7.15 15.79 -8.26
N LEU A 200 -7.09 16.90 -7.52
CA LEU A 200 -7.69 18.15 -7.95
C LEU A 200 -6.72 18.85 -8.89
N LYS A 201 -7.09 18.98 -10.17
CA LYS A 201 -6.27 19.65 -11.18
C LYS A 201 -6.97 20.86 -11.76
N GLN A 202 -6.16 21.86 -12.09
CA GLN A 202 -6.55 23.00 -12.89
C GLN A 202 -5.64 23.06 -14.12
N ARG A 203 -6.22 23.09 -15.33
CA ARG A 203 -5.44 23.06 -16.57
C ARG A 203 -4.74 24.41 -16.86
N CYS A 204 -5.45 25.50 -16.58
CA CYS A 204 -4.94 26.87 -16.62
C CYS A 204 -5.76 27.71 -15.63
N LEU A 205 -5.30 28.93 -15.31
CA LEU A 205 -5.94 29.81 -14.32
C LEU A 205 -7.43 30.08 -14.57
N GLU A 206 -7.85 30.06 -15.84
CA GLU A 206 -9.23 30.32 -16.26
C GLU A 206 -10.11 29.07 -16.25
N SER A 207 -9.51 27.87 -16.18
CA SER A 207 -10.26 26.61 -16.16
C SER A 207 -10.80 26.31 -14.77
N PRO A 208 -11.99 25.70 -14.64
CA PRO A 208 -12.48 25.23 -13.36
C PRO A 208 -11.59 24.12 -12.80
N LEU A 209 -11.51 24.06 -11.46
CA LEU A 209 -10.89 22.93 -10.76
C LEU A 209 -11.69 21.66 -11.04
N THR A 210 -11.00 20.60 -11.45
CA THR A 210 -11.60 19.32 -11.80
C THR A 210 -10.98 18.21 -10.97
N LEU A 211 -11.82 17.36 -10.38
CA LEU A 211 -11.37 16.11 -9.76
C LEU A 211 -11.18 15.06 -10.83
N LEU A 212 -9.94 14.58 -10.96
CA LEU A 212 -9.57 13.59 -11.96
C LEU A 212 -9.14 12.30 -11.28
N GLN A 213 -9.54 11.16 -11.85
CA GLN A 213 -9.05 9.85 -11.42
C GLN A 213 -7.53 9.80 -11.56
N GLN A 214 -6.85 9.31 -10.53
CA GLN A 214 -5.41 9.16 -10.50
C GLN A 214 -5.01 7.88 -9.75
N GLY A 215 -3.72 7.57 -9.81
CA GLY A 215 -3.16 6.43 -9.10
C GLY A 215 -1.65 6.32 -9.24
N TRP A 216 -1.04 5.61 -8.29
CA TRP A 216 0.39 5.43 -8.17
C TRP A 216 0.74 3.95 -8.03
N ILE A 217 1.73 3.49 -8.79
CA ILE A 217 2.45 2.25 -8.48
C ILE A 217 3.62 2.64 -7.57
N CYS A 218 3.50 2.30 -6.29
CA CYS A 218 4.53 2.53 -5.30
C CYS A 218 5.48 1.34 -5.25
N LYS A 219 6.78 1.61 -5.28
CA LYS A 219 7.87 0.63 -5.17
C LYS A 219 8.89 1.11 -4.15
N PHE A 220 9.61 0.19 -3.51
CA PHE A 220 10.78 0.58 -2.73
C PHE A 220 11.81 1.26 -3.64
N ASP A 221 12.30 2.44 -3.26
CA ASP A 221 13.33 3.13 -4.03
C ASP A 221 14.69 2.63 -3.56
N LEU A 222 15.28 1.76 -4.37
CA LEU A 222 16.61 1.19 -4.20
C LEU A 222 17.63 2.08 -4.94
N GLU A 223 17.75 3.35 -4.56
CA GLU A 223 18.90 4.14 -5.00
C GLU A 223 20.10 3.86 -4.08
N GLN A 224 21.19 3.36 -4.67
CA GLN A 224 22.54 3.24 -4.06
C GLN A 224 22.81 2.17 -2.99
N ALA A 225 22.17 1.01 -3.01
CA ALA A 225 22.72 -0.16 -2.27
C ALA A 225 23.93 -0.79 -2.99
N LEU A 226 24.05 -0.61 -4.32
CA LEU A 226 25.12 -1.20 -5.14
C LEU A 226 26.46 -0.46 -5.02
N GLU A 227 26.48 0.83 -4.73
CA GLU A 227 27.75 1.58 -4.58
C GLU A 227 28.47 1.28 -3.25
N PHE A 228 27.75 0.84 -2.22
CA PHE A 228 28.35 0.54 -0.91
C PHE A 228 28.97 -0.85 -0.80
N ASP A 229 28.44 -1.86 -1.52
CA ASP A 229 29.02 -3.20 -1.53
C ASP A 229 30.26 -3.29 -2.46
N GLU A 230 30.27 -2.58 -3.59
CA GLU A 230 31.47 -2.51 -4.45
C GLU A 230 32.60 -1.70 -3.81
N ALA A 231 32.30 -0.62 -3.08
CA ALA A 231 33.32 0.16 -2.35
C ALA A 231 33.94 -0.60 -1.17
N ARG A 232 33.26 -1.63 -0.66
CA ARG A 232 33.78 -2.50 0.42
C ARG A 232 34.51 -3.72 -0.14
N ALA A 233 34.01 -4.32 -1.22
CA ALA A 233 34.70 -5.39 -1.94
C ALA A 233 36.00 -4.90 -2.64
N GLY A 234 36.05 -3.64 -3.09
CA GLY A 234 37.23 -3.04 -3.71
C GLY A 234 38.31 -2.56 -2.72
N ARG A 235 38.04 -2.55 -1.41
CA ARG A 235 39.02 -2.15 -0.37
C ARG A 235 39.69 -3.33 0.34
N GLU A 236 39.21 -4.55 0.15
CA GLU A 236 39.83 -5.76 0.70
C GLU A 236 40.74 -6.50 -0.31
N ALA A 237 40.79 -6.04 -1.56
CA ALA A 237 41.63 -6.63 -2.60
C ALA A 237 42.91 -5.82 -2.86
N PHE A 238 43.78 -5.61 -1.87
CA PHE A 238 45.24 -5.39 -2.03
C PHE A 238 45.93 -5.32 -0.66
N PRO A 239 46.55 -6.42 -0.17
CA PRO A 239 47.69 -6.34 0.71
C PRO A 239 48.97 -6.10 -0.09
N GLN A 240 49.87 -5.36 0.53
CA GLN A 240 51.12 -4.80 0.02
C GLN A 240 52.14 -5.86 -0.44
N HIS A 241 52.87 -5.53 -1.51
CA HIS A 241 54.28 -5.91 -1.68
C HIS A 241 55.06 -4.71 -2.22
#